data_AF-A0AAU9CXD8-F1
#
_entry.id   AF-A0AAU9CXD8-F1
#
_cell.length_a   1.000
_cell.length_b   1.000
_cell.length_c   1.000
_cell.angle_alpha   90.00
_cell.angle_beta   90.00
_cell.angle_gamma   90.00
#
_symmetry.space_group_name_H-M   'P 1'
#
loop_
_entity.id
_entity.type
_entity.pdbx_description
1 polymer ?
#
loop_
_entity_poly.entity_id
_entity_poly.type
_entity_poly.pdbx_seq_one_letter_code
_entity_poly.pdbx_strand_id
1 'polypeptide(L)'
;MDPERRAREAIDRLLCQSGWQVVDAANANIHACRGVAIREFPLKSGHGFADYLLYVDGKAAGVIEAKKAGVTPGQSHERYVHPSN
;
A
#
# COMPACT_ATOMS: atom_id res chain seq x y z
N MET A 1 15.35 -15.18 4.75
CA MET A 1 15.15 -13.71 4.86
C MET A 1 14.38 -13.27 3.63
N ASP A 2 13.05 -13.23 3.75
CA ASP A 2 12.17 -12.89 2.64
C ASP A 2 12.40 -11.45 2.17
N PRO A 3 12.57 -11.22 0.85
CA PRO A 3 12.76 -9.88 0.30
C PRO A 3 11.55 -8.97 0.59
N GLU A 4 10.35 -9.54 0.65
CA GLU A 4 9.12 -8.84 1.03
C GLU A 4 9.15 -8.33 2.47
N ARG A 5 9.64 -9.14 3.42
CA ARG A 5 9.79 -8.71 4.82
C ARG A 5 10.72 -7.51 4.93
N ARG A 6 11.85 -7.54 4.21
CA ARG A 6 12.82 -6.44 4.21
C ARG A 6 12.26 -5.15 3.61
N ALA A 7 11.47 -5.26 2.54
CA ALA A 7 10.76 -4.12 1.97
C ALA A 7 9.74 -3.54 2.96
N ARG A 8 8.98 -4.41 3.65
CA ARG A 8 8.00 -4.03 4.67
C ARG A 8 8.65 -3.29 5.84
N GLU A 9 9.79 -3.78 6.34
CA GLU A 9 10.57 -3.12 7.39
C GLU A 9 11.09 -1.74 6.97
N ALA A 10 11.52 -1.59 5.71
CA ALA A 10 11.97 -0.31 5.18
C ALA A 10 10.82 0.70 5.09
N ILE A 11 9.65 0.26 4.59
CA ILE A 11 8.44 1.09 4.50
C ILE A 11 7.97 1.52 5.90
N ASP A 12 7.93 0.59 6.86
CA ASP A 12 7.56 0.86 8.26
C ASP A 12 8.46 1.95 8.88
N ARG A 13 9.78 1.84 8.68
CA ARG A 13 10.74 2.86 9.12
C ARG A 13 10.52 4.22 8.45
N LEU A 14 10.24 4.26 7.16
CA LEU A 14 10.00 5.51 6.42
C LEU A 14 8.70 6.19 6.86
N LEU A 15 7.65 5.41 7.07
CA LEU A 15 6.36 5.90 7.58
C LEU A 15 6.52 6.46 9.00
N CYS A 16 7.19 5.73 9.89
CA CYS A 16 7.43 6.17 11.26
C CYS A 16 8.28 7.45 11.30
N GLN A 17 9.34 7.55 10.51
CA GLN A 17 10.16 8.78 10.38
C GLN A 17 9.36 9.97 9.82
N SER A 18 8.34 9.70 9.02
CA SER A 18 7.44 10.72 8.46
C SER A 18 6.31 11.10 9.42
N GLY A 19 6.31 10.58 10.66
CA GLY A 19 5.29 10.87 11.67
C GLY A 19 4.00 10.07 11.51
N TRP A 20 4.00 9.00 10.71
CA TRP A 20 2.86 8.10 10.57
C TRP A 20 2.85 7.04 11.65
N GLN A 21 1.67 6.78 12.21
CA GLN A 21 1.45 5.67 13.11
C GLN A 21 1.18 4.41 12.29
N VAL A 22 2.12 3.46 12.29
CA VAL A 22 1.93 2.16 11.63
C VAL A 22 1.24 1.20 12.61
N VAL A 23 0.14 0.58 12.20
CA VAL A 23 -0.66 -0.36 13.00
C VAL A 23 -1.10 -1.55 12.16
N ASP A 24 -1.43 -2.65 12.82
CA ASP A 24 -2.03 -3.80 12.17
C ASP A 24 -3.54 -3.58 11.96
N ALA A 25 -4.13 -4.16 10.90
CA ALA A 25 -5.57 -4.09 10.66
C ALA A 25 -6.40 -4.58 11.86
N ALA A 26 -5.91 -5.56 12.61
CA ALA A 26 -6.58 -6.06 13.81
C ALA A 26 -6.63 -5.02 14.96
N ASN A 27 -5.71 -4.05 14.98
CA ASN A 27 -5.58 -3.03 16.02
C ASN A 27 -5.75 -1.61 15.46
N ALA A 28 -6.40 -1.48 14.30
CA ALA A 28 -6.46 -0.21 13.59
C ALA A 28 -7.32 0.82 14.35
N ASN A 29 -6.68 1.91 14.78
CA ASN A 29 -7.36 3.11 15.26
C ASN A 29 -7.01 4.29 14.36
N ILE A 30 -7.88 4.57 13.38
CA ILE A 30 -7.73 5.67 12.42
C ILE A 30 -7.80 7.08 13.05
N HIS A 31 -8.19 7.16 14.33
CA HIS A 31 -8.22 8.41 15.11
C HIS A 31 -7.03 8.53 16.08
N ALA A 32 -6.12 7.57 16.12
CA ALA A 32 -4.98 7.60 17.03
C ALA A 32 -4.01 8.74 16.73
N CYS A 33 -3.89 9.15 15.47
CA CYS A 33 -2.98 10.19 14.99
C CYS A 33 -3.54 10.84 13.71
N ARG A 34 -2.94 11.97 13.33
CA ARG A 34 -3.26 12.63 12.06
C ARG A 34 -2.95 11.76 10.85
N GLY A 35 -1.88 10.97 10.89
CA GLY A 35 -1.49 10.01 9.84
C GLY A 35 -1.42 8.59 10.40
N VAL A 36 -2.22 7.68 9.85
CA VAL A 36 -2.27 6.27 10.26
C VAL A 36 -2.04 5.37 9.05
N ALA A 37 -1.11 4.44 9.14
CA ALA A 37 -0.84 3.44 8.11
C ALA A 37 -1.23 2.05 8.65
N ILE A 38 -2.26 1.46 8.05
CA ILE A 38 -2.79 0.16 8.47
C ILE A 38 -2.21 -0.94 7.58
N ARG A 39 -1.55 -1.92 8.18
CA ARG A 39 -0.93 -3.06 7.52
C ARG A 39 -1.96 -4.14 7.16
N GLU A 40 -1.76 -4.80 6.01
CA GLU A 40 -2.50 -6.01 5.60
C GLU A 40 -4.02 -5.83 5.63
N PHE A 41 -4.50 -4.75 5.02
CA PHE A 41 -5.91 -4.39 5.09
C PHE A 41 -6.74 -5.18 4.05
N PRO A 42 -7.77 -5.93 4.46
CA PRO A 42 -8.67 -6.60 3.53
C PRO A 42 -9.53 -5.57 2.78
N LEU A 43 -9.42 -5.52 1.45
CA LEU A 43 -10.31 -4.72 0.63
C LEU A 43 -11.66 -5.44 0.45
N LYS A 44 -12.65 -4.73 -0.09
CA LYS A 44 -13.97 -5.31 -0.36
C LYS A 44 -13.84 -6.61 -1.16
N SER A 45 -14.75 -7.56 -0.91
CA SER A 45 -14.78 -8.86 -1.58
C SER A 45 -14.57 -8.72 -3.09
N GLY A 46 -13.53 -9.39 -3.61
CA GLY A 46 -13.13 -9.34 -5.02
C GLY A 46 -11.93 -8.42 -5.33
N HIS A 47 -11.48 -7.58 -4.39
CA HIS A 47 -10.38 -6.62 -4.61
C HIS A 47 -9.03 -7.00 -3.94
N GLY A 48 -8.97 -8.11 -3.19
CA GLY A 48 -7.73 -8.59 -2.56
C GLY A 48 -7.37 -7.87 -1.26
N PHE A 49 -6.07 -7.76 -0.97
CA PHE A 49 -5.52 -7.13 0.23
C PHE A 49 -4.57 -6.00 -0.16
N ALA A 50 -4.59 -4.91 0.62
CA ALA A 50 -3.59 -3.85 0.51
C ALA A 50 -2.48 -4.07 1.55
N ASP A 51 -1.22 -3.90 1.14
CA ASP A 51 -0.08 -4.01 2.07
C ASP A 51 -0.14 -2.94 3.15
N TYR A 52 -0.41 -1.70 2.76
CA TYR A 52 -0.69 -0.58 3.65
C TYR A 52 -1.84 0.27 3.14
N LEU A 53 -2.78 0.59 4.02
CA LEU A 53 -3.85 1.55 3.80
C LEU A 53 -3.56 2.81 4.63
N LEU A 54 -3.45 3.96 3.95
CA LEU A 54 -3.12 5.24 4.56
C LEU A 54 -4.39 6.03 4.88
N TYR A 55 -4.47 6.52 6.10
CA TYR A 55 -5.49 7.46 6.58
C TYR A 55 -4.85 8.77 7.03
N VAL A 56 -5.43 9.88 6.59
CA VAL A 56 -5.08 11.23 7.06
C VAL A 56 -6.32 11.90 7.60
N ASP A 57 -6.27 12.39 8.84
CA ASP A 57 -7.40 13.04 9.51
C ASP A 57 -8.69 12.17 9.48
N GLY A 58 -8.52 10.85 9.67
CA GLY A 58 -9.62 9.87 9.64
C GLY A 58 -10.19 9.58 8.24
N LYS A 59 -9.60 10.10 7.17
CA LYS A 59 -10.03 9.87 5.78
C LYS A 59 -9.00 9.03 5.02
N ALA A 60 -9.47 8.10 4.18
CA ALA A 60 -8.58 7.31 3.34
C ALA A 60 -7.84 8.24 2.35
N ALA A 61 -6.50 8.20 2.42
CA ALA A 61 -5.62 9.01 1.58
C ALA A 61 -5.03 8.21 0.41
N GLY A 62 -4.85 6.89 0.58
CA GLY A 62 -4.33 6.02 -0.47
C GLY A 62 -3.87 4.66 0.04
N VAL A 63 -3.28 3.86 -0.85
CA VAL A 63 -2.68 2.56 -0.53
C VAL A 63 -1.22 2.54 -0.97
N ILE A 64 -0.38 1.80 -0.23
CA ILE A 64 0.97 1.45 -0.64
C ILE A 64 0.99 -0.06 -0.86
N GLU A 65 1.44 -0.49 -2.04
CA GLU A 65 1.71 -1.90 -2.33
C GLU A 65 3.22 -2.17 -2.18
N ALA A 66 3.58 -3.11 -1.34
CA ALA A 66 4.97 -3.49 -1.09
C ALA A 66 5.45 -4.38 -2.25
N LYS A 67 5.96 -3.76 -3.32
CA LYS A 67 6.59 -4.54 -4.40
C LYS A 67 7.95 -5.09 -3.98
N LYS A 68 8.24 -6.33 -4.41
CA LYS A 68 9.61 -6.86 -4.42
C LYS A 68 10.51 -5.88 -5.18
N ALA A 69 11.67 -5.55 -4.61
CA ALA A 69 12.71 -4.79 -5.30
C ALA A 69 13.13 -5.55 -6.58
N GLY A 70 12.53 -5.19 -7.72
CA GLY A 70 12.73 -5.90 -8.99
C GLY A 70 11.52 -5.90 -9.94
N VAL A 71 10.33 -5.48 -9.51
CA VAL A 71 9.16 -5.39 -10.40
C VAL A 71 8.82 -3.93 -10.70
N THR A 72 9.31 -3.44 -11.84
CA THR A 72 8.95 -2.15 -12.44
C THR A 72 7.42 -2.04 -12.56
N PRO A 73 6.76 -1.00 -12.03
CA PRO A 73 5.37 -0.73 -12.34
C PRO A 73 5.29 -0.10 -13.73
N GLY A 74 4.60 -0.77 -14.67
CA GLY A 74 4.15 -0.16 -15.92
C GLY A 74 4.93 -0.53 -17.17
N GLN A 75 4.58 -1.67 -17.76
CA GLN A 75 4.44 -1.76 -19.21
C GLN A 75 3.11 -2.43 -19.55
N SER A 76 2.02 -1.79 -19.15
CA SER A 76 0.73 -1.95 -19.83
C SER A 76 0.72 -0.99 -21.01
N HIS A 77 1.41 -1.34 -22.10
CA HIS A 77 1.22 -0.68 -23.38
C HIS A 77 0.15 -1.48 -24.11
N GLU A 78 -1.11 -1.08 -23.95
CA GLU A 78 -2.22 -1.57 -24.75
C GLU A 78 -1.96 -1.16 -26.20
N ARG A 79 -1.56 -2.13 -27.03
CA ARG A 79 -1.45 -1.91 -28.47
C ARG A 79 -2.81 -2.22 -29.08
N TYR A 80 -3.71 -1.24 -29.10
CA TYR A 80 -4.91 -1.32 -29.92
C TYR A 80 -4.49 -1.10 -31.39
N VAL A 81 -4.37 -2.19 -32.14
CA VAL A 81 -4.10 -2.12 -33.58
C VAL A 81 -5.44 -1.91 -34.28
N HIS A 82 -5.69 -0.70 -34.77
CA HIS A 82 -6.78 -0.42 -35.70
C HIS A 82 -6.58 -1.27 -36.96
N PRO A 83 -7.58 -2.06 -37.41
CA PRO A 83 -7.55 -2.63 -38.74
C PRO A 83 -7.89 -1.54 -39.75
N SER A 84 -6.92 -1.11 -40.55
CA SER A 84 -7.16 -0.30 -41.75
C SER A 84 -7.32 -1.22 -42.96
N ASN A 85 -8.56 -1.24 -43.44
CA ASN A 85 -9.08 -1.56 -44.77
C ASN A 85 -8.14 -2.17 -45.83
#